data_AF-A0A7J4FQX2-F1
#
_entry.id   AF-A0A7J4FQX2-F1
#
_cell.length_a   1.000
_cell.length_b   1.000
_cell.length_c   1.000
_cell.angle_alpha   90.00
_cell.angle_beta   90.00
_cell.angle_gamma   90.00
#
_symmetry.space_group_name_H-M   'P 1'
#
loop_
_entity.id
_entity.type
_entity.pdbx_description
1 polymer ?
#
loop_
_entity_poly.entity_id
_entity_poly.type
_entity_poly.pdbx_seq_one_letter_code
_entity_poly.pdbx_strand_id
1 'polypeptide(L)'
;MDDELGLEDLPESIQLIIILIFFGIIIWGIKDIEPFKSTIQSIIDTVVFIGKIILATVIIGIICYIIYKIYVWRKNLKIEREMELKGYDKYIDARGHAVWGPPEEAEKHNYFTEIVRAIEEFRSPKKYEKEVRYQDTLFAWLKSRFPDTKMEVQRGSSRPDIVIGDVAIELKGPTNHRDLDSIPSKLMRYPQHFERVIVVLFDVNVNPRYYKEWYTGLSKKHPEVVVIRNDDH
;
A
#
# COMPACT_ATOMS: atom_id res chain seq x y z
N MET A 1 -9.12 54.21 -6.62
CA MET A 1 -7.71 54.28 -6.26
C MET A 1 -7.21 52.92 -6.67
N ASP A 2 -6.73 52.85 -7.91
CA ASP A 2 -6.36 51.58 -8.52
C ASP A 2 -5.04 51.18 -7.89
N ASP A 3 -5.06 50.13 -7.08
CA ASP A 3 -3.84 49.55 -6.54
C ASP A 3 -3.04 48.99 -7.71
N GLU A 4 -2.00 49.73 -8.13
CA GLU A 4 -1.05 49.25 -9.11
C GLU A 4 -0.34 48.04 -8.51
N LEU A 5 -0.55 46.86 -9.12
CA LEU A 5 0.17 45.64 -8.79
C LEU A 5 1.67 45.88 -8.96
N GLY A 6 2.38 45.92 -7.84
CA GLY A 6 3.82 46.08 -7.80
C GLY A 6 4.52 44.78 -8.20
N LEU A 7 5.79 44.89 -8.61
CA LEU A 7 6.63 43.71 -8.89
C LEU A 7 6.74 42.80 -7.65
N GLU A 8 6.69 43.40 -6.46
CA GLU A 8 6.76 42.73 -5.15
C GLU A 8 5.55 41.82 -4.88
N ASP A 9 4.42 42.06 -5.56
CA ASP A 9 3.19 41.29 -5.42
C ASP A 9 3.21 39.97 -6.24
N LEU A 10 4.23 39.77 -7.08
CA LEU A 10 4.39 38.56 -7.89
C LEU A 10 5.09 37.44 -7.12
N PRO A 11 4.84 36.16 -7.43
CA PRO A 11 5.62 35.04 -6.91
C PRO A 11 7.13 35.20 -7.20
N GLU A 12 7.99 34.82 -6.25
CA GLU A 12 9.45 34.98 -6.32
C GLU A 12 10.05 34.39 -7.62
N SER A 13 9.51 33.28 -8.12
CA SER A 13 9.93 32.66 -9.38
C SER A 13 9.68 33.54 -10.60
N ILE A 14 8.56 34.29 -10.62
CA ILE A 14 8.21 35.20 -11.69
C ILE A 14 9.06 36.47 -11.61
N GLN A 15 9.27 37.01 -10.40
CA GLN A 15 10.17 38.14 -10.19
C GLN A 15 11.58 37.82 -10.70
N LEU A 16 12.11 36.64 -10.37
CA LEU A 16 13.42 36.17 -10.86
C LEU A 16 13.47 36.07 -12.38
N ILE A 17 12.42 35.54 -13.02
CA ILE A 17 12.34 35.48 -14.50
C ILE A 17 12.36 36.88 -15.12
N ILE A 18 11.59 37.83 -14.57
CA ILE A 18 11.55 39.21 -15.07
C ILE A 18 12.93 39.88 -14.94
N ILE A 19 13.60 39.70 -13.80
CA ILE A 19 14.96 40.20 -13.57
C ILE A 19 15.93 39.60 -14.60
N LEU A 20 15.89 38.27 -14.82
CA LEU A 20 16.75 37.60 -15.80
C LEU A 20 16.49 38.08 -17.23
N ILE A 21 15.23 38.33 -17.62
CA ILE A 21 14.88 38.89 -18.93
C ILE A 21 15.45 40.30 -19.07
N PHE A 22 15.26 41.15 -18.07
CA PHE A 22 15.76 42.52 -18.09
C PHE A 22 17.29 42.58 -18.22
N PHE A 23 18.01 41.75 -17.45
CA PHE A 23 19.45 41.59 -17.58
C PHE A 23 19.85 41.06 -18.97
N GLY A 24 19.11 40.09 -19.51
CA GLY A 24 19.33 39.58 -20.86
C GLY A 24 19.23 40.67 -21.94
N ILE A 25 18.24 41.56 -21.82
CA ILE A 25 18.05 42.71 -22.74
C ILE A 25 19.21 43.70 -22.62
N ILE A 26 19.65 44.04 -21.40
CA ILE A 26 20.80 44.94 -21.18
C ILE A 26 22.04 44.35 -21.83
N ILE A 27 22.37 43.08 -21.52
CA ILE A 27 23.53 42.39 -22.06
C ILE A 27 23.48 42.36 -23.60
N TRP A 28 22.29 42.14 -24.18
CA TRP A 28 22.11 42.16 -25.63
C TRP A 28 22.36 43.54 -26.25
N GLY A 29 21.93 44.62 -25.59
CA GLY A 29 22.15 45.99 -26.05
C GLY A 29 23.61 46.44 -26.00
N ILE A 30 24.40 45.92 -25.05
CA ILE A 30 25.82 46.31 -24.88
C ILE A 30 26.81 45.37 -25.58
N LYS A 31 26.36 44.25 -26.15
CA LYS A 31 27.23 43.21 -26.73
C LYS A 31 28.13 43.67 -27.89
N ASP A 32 27.69 44.69 -28.63
CA ASP A 32 28.40 45.20 -29.81
C ASP A 32 29.23 46.47 -29.49
N ILE A 33 29.29 46.90 -28.23
CA ILE A 33 30.11 48.03 -27.78
C ILE A 33 31.56 47.55 -27.61
N GLU A 34 32.47 48.18 -28.36
CA GLU A 34 33.87 47.74 -28.57
C GLU A 34 34.66 47.39 -27.29
N PRO A 35 34.67 48.19 -26.22
CA PRO A 35 35.35 47.82 -24.96
C PRO A 35 34.75 46.62 -24.22
N PHE A 36 33.49 46.26 -24.48
CA PHE A 36 32.77 45.22 -23.74
C PHE A 36 32.60 43.91 -24.51
N LYS A 37 32.76 43.94 -25.84
CA LYS A 37 32.53 42.81 -26.74
C LYS A 37 33.30 41.53 -26.33
N SER A 38 34.59 41.65 -26.01
CA SER A 38 35.42 40.51 -25.60
C SER A 38 35.00 39.94 -24.25
N THR A 39 34.67 40.80 -23.29
CA THR A 39 34.20 40.41 -21.96
C THR A 39 32.86 39.68 -22.03
N ILE A 40 31.92 40.20 -22.81
CA ILE A 40 30.59 39.59 -22.98
C ILE A 40 30.69 38.24 -23.67
N GLN A 41 31.52 38.11 -24.70
CA GLN A 41 31.76 36.82 -25.36
C GLN A 41 32.35 35.79 -24.38
N SER A 42 33.32 36.20 -23.56
CA SER A 42 33.91 35.33 -22.52
C SER A 42 32.88 34.84 -21.49
N ILE A 43 31.94 35.72 -21.08
CA ILE A 43 30.83 35.34 -20.19
C ILE A 43 29.92 34.32 -20.86
N ILE A 44 29.51 34.57 -22.11
CA ILE A 44 28.66 33.64 -22.87
C ILE A 44 29.34 32.27 -22.99
N ASP A 45 30.61 32.24 -23.37
CA ASP A 45 31.36 30.99 -23.54
C ASP A 45 31.47 30.23 -22.20
N THR A 46 31.68 30.95 -21.10
CA THR A 46 31.71 30.39 -19.74
C THR A 46 30.36 29.79 -19.35
N VAL A 47 29.25 30.49 -19.58
CA VAL A 47 27.90 29.99 -19.29
C VAL A 47 27.59 28.75 -20.12
N VAL A 48 27.91 28.76 -21.41
CA VAL A 48 27.73 27.60 -22.30
C VAL A 48 28.58 26.42 -21.84
N PHE A 49 29.82 26.66 -21.41
CA PHE A 49 30.69 25.62 -20.88
C PHE A 49 30.14 25.00 -19.60
N ILE A 50 29.71 25.81 -18.63
CA ILE A 50 29.06 25.35 -17.40
C ILE A 50 27.79 24.54 -17.72
N GLY A 51 26.96 25.03 -18.65
CA GLY A 51 25.76 24.34 -19.10
C GLY A 51 26.06 22.94 -19.66
N LYS A 52 27.14 22.79 -20.44
CA LYS A 52 27.59 21.49 -20.95
C LYS A 52 28.04 20.55 -19.83
N ILE A 53 28.76 21.05 -18.81
CA ILE A 53 29.18 20.25 -17.65
C ILE A 53 27.97 19.75 -16.86
N ILE A 54 26.99 20.62 -16.60
CA ILE A 54 25.76 20.25 -15.90
C ILE A 54 25.02 19.18 -16.69
N LEU A 55 24.82 19.38 -18.00
CA LEU A 55 24.13 18.41 -18.86
C LEU A 55 24.86 17.05 -18.88
N ALA A 56 26.18 17.05 -19.02
CA ALA A 56 26.98 15.83 -19.00
C ALA A 56 26.85 15.09 -17.66
N THR A 57 26.86 15.82 -16.54
CA THR A 57 26.68 15.25 -15.19
C THR A 57 25.30 14.61 -15.03
N VAL A 58 24.24 15.27 -15.52
CA VAL A 58 22.88 14.72 -15.50
C VAL A 58 22.79 13.44 -16.35
N ILE A 59 23.37 13.44 -17.55
CA ILE A 59 23.39 12.27 -18.42
C ILE A 59 24.10 11.09 -17.73
N ILE A 60 25.28 11.33 -17.13
CA ILE A 60 26.01 10.30 -16.38
C ILE A 60 25.17 9.77 -15.22
N GLY A 61 24.49 10.64 -14.47
CA GLY A 61 23.59 10.25 -13.38
C GLY A 61 22.46 9.34 -13.84
N ILE A 62 21.82 9.66 -14.97
CA ILE A 62 20.77 8.84 -15.58
C ILE A 62 21.32 7.47 -16.01
N ILE A 63 22.49 7.45 -16.67
CA ILE A 63 23.13 6.19 -17.10
C ILE A 63 23.44 5.31 -15.88
N CYS A 64 24.04 5.88 -14.83
CA CYS A 64 24.33 5.16 -13.58
C CYS A 64 23.06 4.61 -12.94
N TYR A 65 21.98 5.39 -12.90
CA TYR A 65 20.68 4.95 -12.38
C TYR A 65 20.10 3.77 -13.17
N ILE A 66 20.15 3.82 -14.51
CA ILE A 66 19.68 2.74 -15.38
C ILE A 66 20.51 1.48 -15.15
N ILE A 67 21.84 1.59 -15.13
CA ILE A 67 22.75 0.46 -14.86
C ILE A 67 22.43 -0.18 -13.49
N TYR A 68 22.24 0.65 -12.46
CA TYR A 68 21.85 0.19 -11.13
C TYR A 68 20.52 -0.57 -11.15
N LYS A 69 19.50 -0.05 -11.83
CA LYS A 69 18.20 -0.73 -11.97
C LYS A 69 18.31 -2.07 -12.69
N ILE A 70 19.10 -2.14 -13.77
CA ILE A 70 19.36 -3.39 -14.50
C ILE A 70 20.08 -4.40 -13.59
N TYR A 71 21.08 -3.95 -12.82
CA TYR A 71 21.80 -4.79 -11.87
C TYR A 71 20.87 -5.39 -10.81
N VAL A 72 20.04 -4.55 -10.16
CA VAL A 72 19.06 -5.00 -9.16
C VAL A 72 18.08 -6.00 -9.77
N TRP A 73 17.57 -5.72 -10.97
CA TRP A 73 16.67 -6.63 -11.67
C TRP A 73 17.32 -7.99 -11.96
N ARG A 74 18.55 -8.02 -12.49
CA ARG A 74 19.28 -9.28 -12.74
C ARG A 74 19.55 -10.06 -11.46
N LYS A 75 19.91 -9.37 -10.38
CA LYS A 75 20.12 -9.99 -9.07
C LYS A 75 18.83 -10.67 -8.57
N ASN A 76 17.70 -9.98 -8.67
CA ASN A 76 16.41 -10.54 -8.29
C ASN A 76 16.05 -11.76 -9.15
N LEU A 77 16.20 -11.68 -10.47
CA LEU A 77 15.93 -12.81 -11.37
C LEU A 77 16.78 -14.05 -11.03
N LYS A 78 18.03 -13.85 -10.61
CA LYS A 78 18.89 -14.94 -10.16
C LYS A 78 18.35 -15.58 -8.87
N ILE A 79 17.93 -14.77 -7.90
CA ILE A 79 17.33 -15.26 -6.65
C ILE A 79 16.04 -16.04 -6.95
N GLU A 80 15.17 -15.53 -7.82
CA GLU A 80 13.92 -16.22 -8.18
C GLU A 80 14.21 -17.60 -8.79
N ARG A 81 15.14 -17.68 -9.76
CA ARG A 81 15.57 -18.97 -10.31
C ARG A 81 16.19 -19.90 -9.29
N GLU A 82 17.00 -19.36 -8.37
CA GLU A 82 17.59 -20.17 -7.29
C GLU A 82 16.53 -20.75 -6.36
N MET A 83 15.42 -20.04 -6.12
CA MET A 83 14.30 -20.54 -5.33
C MET A 83 13.48 -21.58 -6.10
N GLU A 84 13.16 -21.33 -7.37
CA GLU A 84 12.48 -22.29 -8.25
C GLU A 84 13.28 -23.60 -8.38
N LEU A 85 14.61 -23.52 -8.56
CA LEU A 85 15.48 -24.70 -8.63
C LEU A 85 15.53 -25.48 -7.31
N LYS A 86 15.31 -24.81 -6.18
CA LYS A 86 15.16 -25.46 -4.87
C LYS A 86 13.74 -26.01 -4.66
N GLY A 87 12.84 -25.83 -5.62
CA GLY A 87 11.44 -26.26 -5.54
C GLY A 87 10.57 -25.39 -4.64
N TYR A 88 10.95 -24.13 -4.41
CA TYR A 88 10.14 -23.17 -3.66
C TYR A 88 9.14 -22.48 -4.59
N ASP A 89 7.94 -22.25 -4.08
CA ASP A 89 6.90 -21.49 -4.76
C ASP A 89 6.77 -20.09 -4.15
N LYS A 90 6.47 -19.12 -5.01
CA LYS A 90 6.26 -17.72 -4.63
C LYS A 90 4.79 -17.49 -4.27
N TYR A 91 4.53 -16.91 -3.11
CA TYR A 91 3.18 -16.55 -2.65
C TYR A 91 3.18 -15.20 -1.92
N ILE A 92 1.99 -14.69 -1.65
CA ILE A 92 1.80 -13.43 -0.90
C ILE A 92 1.51 -13.77 0.56
N ASP A 93 2.29 -13.21 1.48
CA ASP A 93 2.06 -13.38 2.92
C ASP A 93 0.83 -12.59 3.40
N ALA A 94 0.42 -12.77 4.67
CA ALA A 94 -0.70 -12.05 5.27
C ALA A 94 -0.50 -10.51 5.32
N ARG A 95 0.70 -10.01 5.03
CA ARG A 95 1.05 -8.58 5.03
C ARG A 95 1.12 -8.00 3.61
N GLY A 96 0.91 -8.82 2.57
CA GLY A 96 1.00 -8.39 1.17
C GLY A 96 2.41 -8.47 0.58
N HIS A 97 3.38 -9.09 1.25
CA HIS A 97 4.73 -9.26 0.72
C HIS A 97 4.87 -10.55 -0.07
N ALA A 98 5.60 -10.49 -1.18
CA ALA A 98 6.00 -11.68 -1.91
C ALA A 98 7.10 -12.44 -1.16
N VAL A 99 6.83 -13.68 -0.79
CA VAL A 99 7.74 -14.59 -0.09
C VAL A 99 7.89 -15.89 -0.85
N TRP A 100 8.96 -16.63 -0.56
CA TRP A 100 9.24 -17.94 -1.14
C TRP A 100 9.19 -18.97 -0.02
N GLY A 101 8.43 -20.05 -0.22
CA GLY A 101 8.30 -21.15 0.73
C GLY A 101 8.15 -22.50 0.02
N PRO A 102 8.17 -23.61 0.77
CA PRO A 102 7.86 -24.93 0.21
C PRO A 102 6.49 -24.92 -0.48
N PRO A 103 6.26 -25.77 -1.52
CA PRO A 103 5.00 -25.78 -2.27
C PRO A 103 3.76 -25.98 -1.38
N GLU A 104 3.85 -26.83 -0.37
CA GLU A 104 2.76 -27.06 0.59
C GLU A 104 2.40 -25.80 1.40
N GLU A 105 3.41 -25.00 1.79
CA GLU A 105 3.19 -23.74 2.49
C GLU A 105 2.58 -22.69 1.55
N ALA A 106 3.09 -22.61 0.32
CA ALA A 106 2.57 -21.73 -0.71
C ALA A 106 1.11 -22.05 -1.06
N GLU A 107 0.76 -23.34 -1.18
CA GLU A 107 -0.61 -23.80 -1.42
C GLU A 107 -1.54 -23.41 -0.27
N LYS A 108 -1.15 -23.65 0.99
CA LYS A 108 -1.91 -23.21 2.16
C LYS A 108 -2.14 -21.70 2.17
N HIS A 109 -1.11 -20.93 1.83
CA HIS A 109 -1.20 -19.48 1.75
C HIS A 109 -2.11 -19.00 0.62
N ASN A 110 -1.99 -19.58 -0.57
CA ASN A 110 -2.86 -19.26 -1.70
C ASN A 110 -4.32 -19.59 -1.37
N TYR A 111 -4.58 -20.75 -0.76
CA TYR A 111 -5.92 -21.12 -0.30
C TYR A 111 -6.47 -20.14 0.73
N PHE A 112 -5.66 -19.71 1.71
CA PHE A 112 -6.04 -18.67 2.66
C PHE A 112 -6.35 -17.33 1.97
N THR A 113 -5.53 -16.91 1.00
CA THR A 113 -5.76 -15.68 0.23
C THR A 113 -7.05 -15.76 -0.59
N GLU A 114 -7.37 -16.92 -1.17
CA GLU A 114 -8.64 -17.13 -1.86
C GLU A 114 -9.84 -16.98 -0.93
N ILE A 115 -9.76 -17.48 0.31
CA ILE A 115 -10.80 -17.29 1.33
C ILE A 115 -10.96 -15.81 1.67
N VAL A 116 -9.86 -15.10 1.96
CA VAL A 116 -9.89 -13.66 2.26
C VAL A 116 -10.56 -12.90 1.12
N ARG A 117 -10.13 -13.14 -0.12
CA ARG A 117 -10.69 -12.51 -1.31
C ARG A 117 -12.18 -12.82 -1.49
N ALA A 118 -12.60 -14.06 -1.26
CA ALA A 118 -14.01 -14.43 -1.35
C ALA A 118 -14.87 -13.67 -0.31
N ILE A 119 -14.34 -13.38 0.88
CA ILE A 119 -15.03 -12.58 1.90
C ILE A 119 -15.05 -11.09 1.50
N GLU A 120 -13.97 -10.56 0.92
CA GLU A 120 -13.94 -9.17 0.42
C GLU A 120 -14.90 -8.94 -0.76
N GLU A 121 -15.06 -9.94 -1.63
CA GLU A 121 -16.01 -9.97 -2.74
C GLU A 121 -17.46 -10.17 -2.29
N PHE A 122 -17.68 -10.64 -1.06
CA PHE A 122 -19.02 -10.88 -0.54
C PHE A 122 -19.79 -9.55 -0.39
N ARG A 123 -20.89 -9.44 -1.15
CA ARG A 123 -21.87 -8.36 -1.04
C ARG A 123 -23.10 -8.86 -0.34
N SER A 124 -23.39 -8.27 0.83
CA SER A 124 -24.60 -8.60 1.58
C SER A 124 -25.84 -8.19 0.78
N PRO A 125 -26.84 -9.06 0.58
CA PRO A 125 -28.02 -8.73 -0.21
C PRO A 125 -28.93 -7.69 0.46
N LYS A 126 -28.74 -7.44 1.76
CA LYS A 126 -29.48 -6.47 2.56
C LYS A 126 -28.71 -6.06 3.81
N LYS A 127 -29.25 -5.10 4.55
CA LYS A 127 -28.75 -4.77 5.89
C LYS A 127 -29.20 -5.83 6.90
N TYR A 128 -28.30 -6.27 7.76
CA TYR A 128 -28.57 -7.26 8.80
C TYR A 128 -28.51 -6.61 10.18
N GLU A 129 -29.60 -6.73 10.94
CA GLU A 129 -29.68 -6.25 12.33
C GLU A 129 -29.05 -7.23 13.34
N LYS A 130 -28.78 -8.47 12.91
CA LYS A 130 -28.33 -9.57 13.78
C LYS A 130 -27.19 -10.34 13.13
N GLU A 131 -26.14 -10.60 13.91
CA GLU A 131 -24.95 -11.40 13.54
C GLU A 131 -25.33 -12.73 12.86
N VAL A 132 -26.24 -13.50 13.45
CA VAL A 132 -26.64 -14.83 12.96
C VAL A 132 -27.12 -14.81 11.50
N ARG A 133 -27.86 -13.77 11.07
CA ARG A 133 -28.39 -13.72 9.69
C ARG A 133 -27.30 -13.39 8.68
N TYR A 134 -26.36 -12.53 9.08
CA TYR A 134 -25.18 -12.24 8.26
C TYR A 134 -24.31 -13.49 8.16
N GLN A 135 -24.08 -14.18 9.29
CA GLN A 135 -23.33 -15.44 9.37
C GLN A 135 -23.92 -16.51 8.44
N ASP A 136 -25.22 -16.76 8.47
CA ASP A 136 -25.88 -17.74 7.59
C ASP A 136 -25.65 -17.41 6.09
N THR A 137 -25.71 -16.12 5.75
CA THR A 137 -25.55 -15.66 4.36
C THR A 137 -24.11 -15.77 3.90
N LEU A 138 -23.16 -15.33 4.73
CA LEU A 138 -21.74 -15.47 4.45
C LEU A 138 -21.35 -16.95 4.38
N PHE A 139 -21.87 -17.78 5.28
CA PHE A 139 -21.66 -19.22 5.25
C PHE A 139 -22.15 -19.83 3.94
N ALA A 140 -23.37 -19.52 3.49
CA ALA A 140 -23.89 -20.03 2.21
C ALA A 140 -23.01 -19.59 1.02
N TRP A 141 -22.55 -18.34 1.01
CA TRP A 141 -21.63 -17.81 0.00
C TRP A 141 -20.31 -18.56 0.00
N LEU A 142 -19.69 -18.74 1.16
CA LEU A 142 -18.42 -19.43 1.32
C LEU A 142 -18.55 -20.92 0.99
N LYS A 143 -19.62 -21.58 1.43
CA LYS A 143 -19.90 -23.00 1.15
C LYS A 143 -20.02 -23.30 -0.34
N SER A 144 -20.50 -22.33 -1.14
CA SER A 144 -20.60 -22.47 -2.59
C SER A 144 -19.24 -22.49 -3.30
N ARG A 145 -18.20 -21.89 -2.68
CA ARG A 145 -16.82 -21.83 -3.18
C ARG A 145 -15.89 -22.84 -2.52
N PHE A 146 -16.08 -23.07 -1.22
CA PHE A 146 -15.26 -23.92 -0.37
C PHE A 146 -16.14 -24.99 0.26
N PRO A 147 -16.31 -26.16 -0.41
CA PRO A 147 -17.26 -27.19 0.01
C PRO A 147 -17.00 -27.77 1.41
N ASP A 148 -15.81 -27.58 1.97
CA ASP A 148 -15.42 -28.02 3.32
C ASP A 148 -15.81 -27.02 4.43
N THR A 149 -16.40 -25.86 4.09
CA THR A 149 -16.89 -24.86 5.05
C THR A 149 -17.86 -25.47 6.06
N LYS A 150 -17.65 -25.18 7.35
CA LYS A 150 -18.49 -25.65 8.49
C LYS A 150 -18.86 -24.48 9.40
N MET A 151 -20.01 -24.57 10.06
CA MET A 151 -20.43 -23.58 11.08
C MET A 151 -20.16 -24.10 12.49
N GLU A 152 -19.82 -23.19 13.40
CA GLU A 152 -19.79 -23.41 14.84
C GLU A 152 -19.03 -24.67 15.30
N VAL A 153 -17.94 -25.01 14.62
CA VAL A 153 -17.13 -26.19 14.97
C VAL A 153 -16.35 -25.89 16.24
N GLN A 154 -16.67 -26.60 17.32
CA GLN A 154 -15.95 -26.46 18.58
C GLN A 154 -14.60 -27.20 18.54
N ARG A 155 -13.52 -26.48 18.81
CA ARG A 155 -12.17 -27.02 19.06
C ARG A 155 -11.72 -26.53 20.45
N GLY A 156 -11.70 -27.43 21.43
CA GLY A 156 -11.42 -27.07 22.83
C GLY A 156 -12.47 -26.11 23.41
N SER A 157 -12.02 -24.95 23.91
CA SER A 157 -12.90 -23.87 24.40
C SER A 157 -13.26 -22.83 23.33
N SER A 158 -12.78 -23.02 22.10
CA SER A 158 -12.96 -22.11 20.98
C SER A 158 -14.06 -22.63 20.05
N ARG A 159 -14.99 -21.76 19.69
CA ARG A 159 -16.05 -22.04 18.72
C ARG A 159 -16.17 -20.83 17.78
N PRO A 160 -15.35 -20.76 16.73
CA PRO A 160 -15.51 -19.74 15.69
C PRO A 160 -16.84 -19.91 14.97
N ASP A 161 -17.32 -18.82 14.38
CA ASP A 161 -18.63 -18.77 13.73
C ASP A 161 -18.64 -19.60 12.44
N ILE A 162 -17.55 -19.53 11.67
CA ILE A 162 -17.33 -20.31 10.44
C ILE A 162 -15.89 -20.88 10.44
N VAL A 163 -15.71 -22.08 9.89
CA VAL A 163 -14.40 -22.74 9.71
C VAL A 163 -14.27 -23.25 8.28
N ILE A 164 -13.12 -23.01 7.65
CA ILE A 164 -12.73 -23.57 6.34
C ILE A 164 -11.33 -24.17 6.50
N GLY A 165 -11.18 -25.48 6.36
CA GLY A 165 -9.94 -26.18 6.75
C GLY A 165 -9.50 -25.85 8.19
N ASP A 166 -8.31 -25.22 8.29
CA ASP A 166 -7.72 -24.72 9.54
C ASP A 166 -7.78 -23.19 9.69
N VAL A 167 -8.64 -22.53 8.91
CA VAL A 167 -8.95 -21.11 9.01
C VAL A 167 -10.20 -20.91 9.85
N ALA A 168 -10.07 -20.19 10.97
CA ALA A 168 -11.19 -19.73 11.76
C ALA A 168 -11.68 -18.37 11.25
N ILE A 169 -12.99 -18.22 11.09
CA ILE A 169 -13.62 -16.95 10.73
C ILE A 169 -14.52 -16.53 11.89
N GLU A 170 -14.24 -15.37 12.45
CA GLU A 170 -14.98 -14.72 13.52
C GLU A 170 -15.75 -13.55 12.94
N LEU A 171 -17.07 -13.55 13.08
CA LEU A 171 -17.93 -12.48 12.62
C LEU A 171 -18.33 -11.60 13.81
N LYS A 172 -18.35 -10.28 13.60
CA LYS A 172 -18.93 -9.33 14.55
C LYS A 172 -19.78 -8.33 13.78
N GLY A 173 -21.02 -8.16 14.22
CA GLY A 173 -21.83 -7.03 13.78
C GLY A 173 -23.34 -7.08 14.11
N PRO A 174 -24.07 -5.95 13.98
CA PRO A 174 -23.55 -4.60 13.73
C PRO A 174 -22.52 -4.16 14.78
N THR A 175 -21.36 -3.70 14.32
CA THR A 175 -20.16 -3.65 15.18
C THR A 175 -20.13 -2.34 15.96
N ASN A 176 -20.19 -2.43 17.29
CA ASN A 176 -19.99 -1.31 18.21
C ASN A 176 -18.69 -1.46 19.02
N HIS A 177 -18.43 -0.51 19.93
CA HIS A 177 -17.20 -0.49 20.74
C HIS A 177 -17.01 -1.78 21.56
N ARG A 178 -18.08 -2.32 22.16
CA ARG A 178 -18.00 -3.53 22.99
C ARG A 178 -17.66 -4.77 22.16
N ASP A 179 -18.12 -4.81 20.92
CA ASP A 179 -17.82 -5.93 20.02
C ASP A 179 -16.33 -5.95 19.68
N LEU A 180 -15.74 -4.78 19.39
CA LEU A 180 -14.30 -4.64 19.13
C LEU A 180 -13.45 -5.05 20.35
N ASP A 181 -13.84 -4.68 21.55
CA ASP A 181 -13.14 -5.05 22.79
C ASP A 181 -13.16 -6.55 23.08
N SER A 182 -14.18 -7.27 22.57
CA SER A 182 -14.32 -8.72 22.80
C SER A 182 -13.38 -9.57 21.93
N ILE A 183 -13.02 -9.08 20.74
CA ILE A 183 -12.25 -9.83 19.73
C ILE A 183 -10.86 -10.27 20.25
N PRO A 184 -10.03 -9.41 20.87
CA PRO A 184 -8.71 -9.81 21.36
C PRO A 184 -8.75 -11.05 22.28
N SER A 185 -9.77 -11.16 23.13
CA SER A 185 -9.91 -12.31 24.04
C SER A 185 -10.10 -13.64 23.30
N LYS A 186 -10.75 -13.62 22.14
CA LYS A 186 -10.91 -14.79 21.26
C LYS A 186 -9.61 -15.11 20.52
N LEU A 187 -8.92 -14.08 20.03
CA LEU A 187 -7.64 -14.22 19.33
C LEU A 187 -6.51 -14.75 20.21
N MET A 188 -6.62 -14.69 21.54
CA MET A 188 -5.68 -15.38 22.44
C MET A 188 -5.80 -16.91 22.41
N ARG A 189 -6.96 -17.43 21.99
CA ARG A 189 -7.27 -18.88 22.03
C ARG A 189 -7.28 -19.53 20.67
N TYR A 190 -7.70 -18.82 19.62
CA TYR A 190 -7.84 -19.40 18.28
C TYR A 190 -6.52 -19.90 17.68
N PRO A 191 -5.37 -19.20 17.81
CA PRO A 191 -4.09 -19.68 17.30
C PRO A 191 -3.60 -21.01 17.89
N GLN A 192 -4.20 -21.48 18.99
CA GLN A 192 -3.89 -22.79 19.57
C GLN A 192 -4.55 -23.96 18.81
N HIS A 193 -5.54 -23.67 17.96
CA HIS A 193 -6.37 -24.67 17.29
C HIS A 193 -6.56 -24.44 15.79
N PHE A 194 -6.18 -23.26 15.30
CA PHE A 194 -6.35 -22.82 13.92
C PHE A 194 -5.05 -22.14 13.45
N GLU A 195 -4.62 -22.43 12.23
CA GLU A 195 -3.39 -21.85 11.67
C GLU A 195 -3.56 -20.36 11.34
N ARG A 196 -4.79 -19.97 10.97
CA ARG A 196 -5.13 -18.60 10.57
C ARG A 196 -6.48 -18.19 11.16
N VAL A 197 -6.64 -16.89 11.37
CA VAL A 197 -7.90 -16.30 11.81
C VAL A 197 -8.26 -15.12 10.92
N ILE A 198 -9.50 -15.07 10.49
CA ILE A 198 -10.10 -13.92 9.80
C ILE A 198 -11.17 -13.34 10.71
N VAL A 199 -11.12 -12.04 10.94
CA VAL A 199 -12.16 -11.30 11.66
C VAL A 199 -12.95 -10.50 10.63
N VAL A 200 -14.25 -10.74 10.54
CA VAL A 200 -15.16 -10.05 9.63
C VAL A 200 -16.05 -9.12 10.44
N LEU A 201 -15.90 -7.82 10.20
CA LEU A 201 -16.70 -6.78 10.84
C LEU A 201 -17.73 -6.28 9.83
N PHE A 202 -19.00 -6.19 10.23
CA PHE A 202 -20.03 -5.56 9.39
C PHE A 202 -20.80 -4.48 10.13
N ASP A 203 -21.31 -3.50 9.37
CA ASP A 203 -22.05 -2.32 9.86
C ASP A 203 -21.33 -1.66 11.04
N VAL A 204 -20.08 -1.21 10.78
CA VAL A 204 -19.18 -0.71 11.82
C VAL A 204 -19.59 0.69 12.26
N ASN A 205 -20.21 0.77 13.44
CA ASN A 205 -20.68 2.00 14.07
C ASN A 205 -19.80 2.37 15.28
N VAL A 206 -18.55 2.74 15.01
CA VAL A 206 -17.61 3.25 16.01
C VAL A 206 -16.89 4.49 15.52
N ASN A 207 -16.29 5.24 16.43
CA ASN A 207 -15.47 6.39 16.05
C ASN A 207 -14.30 5.94 15.15
N PRO A 208 -14.05 6.57 13.98
CA PRO A 208 -12.97 6.16 13.07
C PRO A 208 -11.57 6.20 13.69
N ARG A 209 -11.30 7.15 14.59
CA ARG A 209 -10.03 7.21 15.33
C ARG A 209 -9.90 6.01 16.25
N TYR A 210 -10.95 5.68 17.01
CA TYR A 210 -10.95 4.50 17.88
C TYR A 210 -10.76 3.21 17.08
N TYR A 211 -11.47 3.04 15.95
CA TYR A 211 -11.27 1.88 15.06
C TYR A 211 -9.81 1.77 14.60
N LYS A 212 -9.20 2.89 14.18
CA LYS A 212 -7.81 2.91 13.72
C LYS A 212 -6.83 2.52 14.82
N GLU A 213 -7.01 3.04 16.04
CA GLU A 213 -6.20 2.72 17.21
C GLU A 213 -6.34 1.23 17.57
N TRP A 214 -7.58 0.73 17.62
CA TRP A 214 -7.89 -0.68 17.85
C TRP A 214 -7.24 -1.59 16.80
N TYR A 215 -7.45 -1.31 15.51
CA TYR A 215 -6.90 -2.09 14.40
C TYR A 215 -5.36 -2.10 14.42
N THR A 216 -4.74 -0.95 14.69
CA THR A 216 -3.29 -0.85 14.82
C THR A 216 -2.77 -1.68 15.99
N GLY A 217 -3.44 -1.60 17.14
CA GLY A 217 -3.10 -2.40 18.33
C GLY A 217 -3.25 -3.89 18.09
N LEU A 218 -4.33 -4.31 17.44
CA LEU A 218 -4.61 -5.70 17.07
C LEU A 218 -3.55 -6.23 16.10
N SER A 219 -3.32 -5.53 14.99
CA SER A 219 -2.39 -5.92 13.94
C SER A 219 -0.94 -6.04 14.44
N LYS A 220 -0.57 -5.21 15.43
CA LYS A 220 0.75 -5.28 16.07
C LYS A 220 0.90 -6.52 16.96
N LYS A 221 -0.15 -6.91 17.68
CA LYS A 221 -0.13 -8.05 18.61
C LYS A 221 -0.40 -9.38 17.94
N HIS A 222 -1.20 -9.38 16.87
CA HIS A 222 -1.70 -10.55 16.15
C HIS A 222 -1.49 -10.36 14.63
N PRO A 223 -0.23 -10.32 14.16
CA PRO A 223 0.08 -10.09 12.74
C PRO A 223 -0.42 -11.20 11.79
N GLU A 224 -0.81 -12.35 12.33
CA GLU A 224 -1.38 -13.49 11.61
C GLU A 224 -2.88 -13.36 11.33
N VAL A 225 -3.54 -12.36 11.92
CA VAL A 225 -4.99 -12.16 11.84
C VAL A 225 -5.32 -11.14 10.76
N VAL A 226 -6.22 -11.50 9.85
CA VAL A 226 -6.74 -10.58 8.82
C VAL A 226 -8.07 -10.03 9.30
N VAL A 227 -8.20 -8.70 9.35
CA VAL A 227 -9.49 -8.04 9.66
C VAL A 227 -10.08 -7.49 8.38
N ILE A 228 -11.27 -7.95 8.03
CA ILE A 228 -12.04 -7.49 6.88
C ILE A 228 -13.21 -6.65 7.41
N ARG A 229 -13.25 -5.39 6.98
CA ARG A 229 -14.35 -4.48 7.28
C ARG A 229 -15.28 -4.40 6.09
N ASN A 230 -16.50 -4.89 6.26
CA ASN A 230 -17.54 -4.92 5.24
C ASN A 230 -18.67 -3.96 5.62
N ASP A 231 -18.53 -2.71 5.18
CA ASP A 231 -19.50 -1.63 5.41
C ASP A 231 -20.45 -1.44 4.21
N ASP A 232 -20.80 -2.50 3.48
CA ASP A 232 -21.71 -2.36 2.34
C ASP A 232 -23.13 -1.95 2.79
N HIS A 233 -23.34 -0.66 3.09
CA HIS A 233 -24.54 0.21 3.03
C HIS A 233 -24.15 1.68 3.21
#